data_AF-A0A935HPP7-F1
#
_entry.id   AF-A0A935HPP7-F1
#
_cell.length_a   1.000
_cell.length_b   1.000
_cell.length_c   1.000
_cell.angle_alpha   90.00
_cell.angle_beta   90.00
_cell.angle_gamma   90.00
#
_symmetry.space_group_name_H-M   'P 1'
#
loop_
_entity.id
_entity.type
_entity.pdbx_description
1 polymer ?
#
loop_
_entity_poly.entity_id
_entity_poly.type
_entity_poly.pdbx_seq_one_letter_code
_entity_poly.pdbx_strand_id
1 'polypeptide(L)'
;MRTSIHVVKVVGGLFALAVLASGCLKTEEFPSEPVITFKSFEFFGDSASLIISFTDGDGDVGLDASDASAPFDTSSIYYFNLFVEESERIDGEWNEVTFEDPIYYRIPRITPTGQNKSLEGEIAVAIDPFPLFITGSADTVRFSVRMVDRALNVSNTVFSDDIVVP
;
A
#
# COMPACT_ATOMS: atom_id res chain seq x y z
N MET A 1 68.03 42.60 35.85
CA MET A 1 68.39 41.17 36.03
C MET A 1 67.51 40.63 37.16
N ARG A 2 66.78 39.52 36.94
CA ARG A 2 65.87 38.79 37.86
C ARG A 2 64.46 39.42 38.04
N THR A 3 63.40 38.97 37.34
CA THR A 3 62.55 37.73 37.42
C THR A 3 61.17 38.11 37.96
N SER A 4 60.12 38.15 37.13
CA SER A 4 59.12 37.07 36.88
C SER A 4 57.99 37.07 37.92
N ILE A 5 56.86 37.74 37.66
CA ILE A 5 55.58 37.26 37.05
C ILE A 5 54.90 36.11 37.84
N HIS A 6 53.64 36.32 38.27
CA HIS A 6 52.42 35.63 37.78
C HIS A 6 51.25 35.76 38.79
N VAL A 7 50.27 36.57 38.41
CA VAL A 7 48.92 36.59 38.95
C VAL A 7 48.26 35.25 38.63
N VAL A 8 47.75 34.55 39.64
CA VAL A 8 46.88 33.39 39.43
C VAL A 8 45.79 33.36 40.50
N LYS A 9 44.52 33.47 40.08
CA LYS A 9 43.54 32.39 40.22
C LYS A 9 42.29 32.70 39.40
N VAL A 10 42.09 31.85 38.41
CA VAL A 10 40.97 31.76 37.48
C VAL A 10 39.70 31.40 38.26
N VAL A 11 38.62 32.16 38.05
CA VAL A 11 37.24 31.75 38.30
C VAL A 11 36.47 32.35 37.13
N GLY A 12 35.85 31.64 36.22
CA GLY A 12 35.51 30.23 36.05
C GLY A 12 34.48 30.31 34.93
N GLY A 13 34.78 29.73 33.77
CA GLY A 13 34.11 30.03 32.51
C GLY A 13 32.61 29.75 32.52
N LEU A 14 31.85 30.65 31.89
CA LEU A 14 30.46 30.40 31.53
C LEU A 14 30.45 29.60 30.22
N PHE A 15 30.65 28.29 30.32
CA PHE A 15 30.42 27.38 29.21
C PHE A 15 28.90 27.18 29.09
N ALA A 16 28.25 27.98 28.25
CA ALA A 16 26.87 27.75 27.87
C ALA A 16 26.82 26.44 27.06
N LEU A 17 26.49 25.35 27.76
CA LEU A 17 26.28 24.04 27.16
C LEU A 17 24.98 24.10 26.34
N ALA A 18 25.10 24.40 25.05
CA ALA A 18 24.01 24.24 24.10
C ALA A 18 23.72 22.73 23.97
N VAL A 19 22.74 22.26 24.75
CA VAL A 19 22.19 20.91 24.60
C VAL A 19 21.40 20.88 23.30
N LEU A 20 22.07 20.46 22.23
CA LEU A 20 21.44 20.12 20.96
C LEU A 20 20.65 18.83 21.18
N ALA A 21 19.34 18.95 21.40
CA ALA A 21 18.45 17.80 21.40
C ALA A 21 18.30 17.32 19.94
N SER A 22 19.18 16.39 19.54
CA SER A 22 19.08 15.64 18.28
C SER A 22 17.99 14.57 18.42
N GLY A 23 16.72 15.00 18.44
CA GLY A 23 15.59 14.09 18.29
C GLY A 23 15.42 13.73 16.82
N CYS A 24 16.12 12.70 16.33
CA CYS A 24 15.71 12.04 15.09
C CYS A 24 14.38 11.33 15.37
N LEU A 25 13.28 11.85 14.82
CA LEU A 25 12.06 11.07 14.66
C LEU A 25 12.45 9.82 13.87
N LYS A 26 12.16 8.64 14.42
CA LYS A 26 12.36 7.39 13.69
C LYS A 26 11.25 7.32 12.65
N THR A 27 11.60 7.60 11.40
CA THR A 27 10.70 7.37 10.27
C THR A 27 10.52 5.85 10.15
N GLU A 28 9.27 5.39 10.10
CA GLU A 28 8.95 4.03 9.69
C GLU A 28 9.53 3.84 8.27
N GLU A 29 10.37 2.83 8.08
CA GLU A 29 10.95 2.53 6.76
C GLU A 29 10.18 1.36 6.16
N PHE A 30 9.38 1.64 5.12
CA PHE A 30 8.72 0.61 4.32
C PHE A 30 9.65 0.10 3.21
N PRO A 31 9.53 -1.17 2.77
CA PRO A 31 10.20 -1.65 1.57
C PRO A 31 9.72 -0.89 0.33
N SER A 32 10.54 -0.84 -0.73
CA SER A 32 10.13 -0.33 -2.04
C SER A 32 9.00 -1.14 -2.67
N GLU A 33 8.88 -2.43 -2.36
CA GLU A 33 7.74 -3.22 -2.84
C GLU A 33 6.50 -2.90 -1.98
N PRO A 34 5.32 -2.72 -2.60
CA PRO A 34 4.09 -2.50 -1.85
C PRO A 34 3.76 -3.70 -0.97
N VAL A 35 3.41 -3.45 0.29
CA VAL A 35 2.89 -4.48 1.20
C VAL A 35 1.43 -4.19 1.46
N ILE A 36 0.56 -5.19 1.27
CA ILE A 36 -0.88 -5.05 1.46
C ILE A 36 -1.42 -5.98 2.54
N THR A 37 -2.52 -5.55 3.18
CA THR A 37 -3.29 -6.35 4.16
C THR A 37 -4.78 -6.22 3.89
N PHE A 38 -5.54 -7.30 4.08
CA PHE A 38 -6.99 -7.24 4.05
C PHE A 38 -7.51 -6.45 5.26
N LYS A 39 -8.46 -5.55 5.02
CA LYS A 39 -9.08 -4.73 6.08
C LYS A 39 -10.52 -5.12 6.33
N SER A 40 -11.39 -5.04 5.31
CA SER A 40 -12.81 -5.36 5.46
C SER A 40 -13.48 -5.68 4.13
N PHE A 41 -14.64 -6.35 4.22
CA PHE A 41 -15.60 -6.49 3.13
C PHE A 41 -16.96 -6.03 3.64
N GLU A 42 -17.54 -5.03 2.99
CA GLU A 42 -18.73 -4.33 3.48
C GLU A 42 -19.86 -4.37 2.44
N PHE A 43 -21.05 -4.81 2.84
CA PHE A 43 -22.21 -4.91 1.96
C PHE A 43 -22.99 -3.58 1.89
N PHE A 44 -23.42 -3.23 0.67
CA PHE A 44 -24.21 -2.04 0.35
C PHE A 44 -25.39 -2.39 -0.57
N GLY A 45 -26.33 -3.19 -0.05
CA GLY A 45 -27.50 -3.60 -0.83
C GLY A 45 -27.12 -4.59 -1.93
N ASP A 46 -27.15 -4.13 -3.18
CA ASP A 46 -26.77 -4.86 -4.40
C ASP A 46 -25.30 -4.60 -4.83
N SER A 47 -24.50 -4.03 -3.93
CA SER A 47 -23.06 -3.79 -4.13
C SER A 47 -22.28 -4.10 -2.85
N ALA A 48 -20.96 -4.11 -2.94
CA ALA A 48 -20.06 -4.26 -1.81
C ALA A 48 -18.79 -3.41 -1.96
N SER A 49 -18.05 -3.22 -0.85
CA SER A 49 -16.74 -2.59 -0.82
C SER A 49 -15.71 -3.57 -0.26
N LEU A 50 -14.69 -3.90 -1.06
CA LEU A 50 -13.50 -4.64 -0.63
C LEU A 50 -12.40 -3.64 -0.27
N ILE A 51 -11.98 -3.64 0.99
CA ILE A 51 -11.01 -2.68 1.52
C ILE A 51 -9.71 -3.37 1.90
N ILE A 52 -8.60 -2.87 1.37
CA ILE A 52 -7.23 -3.26 1.75
C ILE A 52 -6.47 -2.05 2.30
N SER A 53 -5.51 -2.30 3.19
CA SER A 53 -4.49 -1.32 3.56
C SER A 53 -3.20 -1.60 2.79
N PHE A 54 -2.43 -0.57 2.45
CA PHE A 54 -1.14 -0.69 1.76
C PHE A 54 -0.06 0.20 2.38
N THR A 55 1.19 -0.24 2.26
CA THR A 55 2.39 0.56 2.50
C THR A 55 3.34 0.46 1.32
N ASP A 56 4.07 1.54 1.02
CA ASP A 56 5.11 1.59 -0.02
C ASP A 56 6.24 2.55 0.39
N GLY A 57 7.48 2.19 0.10
CA GLY A 57 8.68 2.88 0.59
C GLY A 57 9.16 4.04 -0.26
N ASP A 58 8.98 3.98 -1.58
CA ASP A 58 9.58 4.95 -2.52
C ASP A 58 8.57 5.82 -3.28
N GLY A 59 7.28 5.65 -3.00
CA GLY A 59 6.21 6.58 -3.34
C GLY A 59 5.74 6.44 -4.77
N ASP A 60 5.88 5.26 -5.35
CA ASP A 60 5.65 5.01 -6.76
C ASP A 60 4.36 4.23 -7.08
N VAL A 61 3.46 4.12 -6.11
CA VAL A 61 2.11 3.58 -6.28
C VAL A 61 1.27 4.40 -7.29
N GLY A 62 0.53 3.65 -8.11
CA GLY A 62 -0.51 4.20 -8.98
C GLY A 62 0.01 4.78 -10.30
N LEU A 63 -0.89 4.85 -11.27
CA LEU A 63 -0.65 5.36 -12.61
C LEU A 63 -1.55 6.57 -12.88
N ASP A 64 -1.12 7.45 -13.77
CA ASP A 64 -1.98 8.47 -14.35
C ASP A 64 -2.35 8.11 -15.80
N ALA A 65 -3.15 8.97 -16.44
CA ALA A 65 -3.60 8.76 -17.82
C ALA A 65 -2.48 8.92 -18.86
N SER A 66 -1.36 9.56 -18.49
CA SER A 66 -0.21 9.74 -19.37
C SER A 66 0.75 8.54 -19.36
N ASP A 67 0.66 7.68 -18.35
CA ASP A 67 1.31 6.36 -18.31
C ASP A 67 0.63 5.37 -19.29
N ALA A 68 0.68 5.67 -20.59
CA ALA A 68 0.01 4.91 -21.65
C ALA A 68 0.99 4.29 -22.67
N SER A 69 2.29 4.43 -22.43
CA SER A 69 3.35 3.78 -23.20
C SER A 69 3.84 2.52 -22.49
N ALA A 70 4.49 1.61 -23.21
CA ALA A 70 5.10 0.42 -22.61
C ALA A 70 5.98 0.79 -21.39
N PRO A 71 5.85 0.08 -20.26
CA PRO A 71 5.11 -1.17 -20.07
C PRO A 71 3.62 -1.00 -19.65
N PHE A 72 3.05 0.20 -19.64
CA PHE A 72 1.71 0.50 -19.13
C PHE A 72 0.66 0.75 -20.23
N ASP A 73 1.00 0.45 -21.48
CA ASP A 73 0.08 0.55 -22.62
C ASP A 73 -1.00 -0.54 -22.58
N THR A 74 -2.07 -0.37 -23.37
CA THR A 74 -3.26 -1.24 -23.32
C THR A 74 -3.02 -2.69 -23.76
N SER A 75 -1.86 -3.02 -24.33
CA SER A 75 -1.51 -4.41 -24.67
C SER A 75 -0.79 -5.14 -23.54
N SER A 76 -0.40 -4.43 -22.48
CA SER A 76 0.34 -4.98 -21.35
C SER A 76 -0.58 -5.41 -20.20
N ILE A 77 -0.16 -6.46 -19.48
CA ILE A 77 -0.80 -6.83 -18.21
C ILE A 77 -0.69 -5.72 -17.17
N TYR A 78 0.34 -4.88 -17.27
CA TYR A 78 0.57 -3.74 -16.37
C TYR A 78 -0.21 -2.50 -16.80
N TYR A 79 -1.09 -2.60 -17.81
CA TYR A 79 -2.10 -1.57 -18.02
C TYR A 79 -2.92 -1.35 -16.75
N PHE A 80 -3.21 -2.43 -16.02
CA PHE A 80 -3.78 -2.41 -14.68
C PHE A 80 -2.69 -2.65 -13.65
N ASN A 81 -2.94 -2.21 -12.41
CA ASN A 81 -1.97 -2.32 -11.32
C ASN A 81 -2.61 -2.67 -9.97
N LEU A 82 -3.90 -3.00 -9.98
CA LEU A 82 -4.62 -3.64 -8.89
C LEU A 82 -5.44 -4.79 -9.49
N PHE A 83 -5.17 -5.99 -9.04
CA PHE A 83 -5.77 -7.22 -9.54
C PHE A 83 -6.63 -7.80 -8.43
N VAL A 84 -7.95 -7.89 -8.69
CA VAL A 84 -8.92 -8.51 -7.80
C VAL A 84 -9.46 -9.76 -8.49
N GLU A 85 -9.43 -10.89 -7.79
CA GLU A 85 -9.87 -12.18 -8.30
C GLU A 85 -10.82 -12.83 -7.31
N GLU A 86 -11.86 -13.49 -7.80
CA GLU A 86 -12.84 -14.20 -6.97
C GLU A 86 -12.55 -15.71 -7.00
N SER A 87 -12.80 -16.37 -5.86
CA SER A 87 -12.92 -17.82 -5.80
C SER A 87 -14.20 -18.21 -5.09
N GLU A 88 -14.83 -19.27 -5.58
CA GLU A 88 -16.03 -19.88 -5.01
C GLU A 88 -15.68 -21.14 -4.22
N ARG A 89 -16.40 -21.37 -3.13
CA ARG A 89 -16.29 -22.60 -2.36
C ARG A 89 -17.34 -23.61 -2.81
N ILE A 90 -16.90 -24.67 -3.49
CA ILE A 90 -17.77 -25.75 -3.99
C ILE A 90 -17.26 -27.06 -3.38
N ASP A 91 -18.14 -27.81 -2.72
CA ASP A 91 -17.83 -29.07 -2.05
C ASP A 91 -16.63 -28.99 -1.07
N GLY A 92 -16.42 -27.80 -0.48
CA GLY A 92 -15.35 -27.52 0.47
C GLY A 92 -14.02 -27.09 -0.16
N GLU A 93 -13.91 -27.08 -1.49
CA GLU A 93 -12.73 -26.67 -2.24
C GLU A 93 -12.90 -25.28 -2.87
N TRP A 94 -11.80 -24.53 -2.98
CA TRP A 94 -11.78 -23.22 -3.62
C TRP A 94 -11.54 -23.37 -5.12
N ASN A 95 -12.45 -22.82 -5.92
CA ASN A 95 -12.39 -22.80 -7.37
C ASN A 95 -12.27 -21.35 -7.84
N GLU A 96 -11.27 -21.05 -8.65
CA GLU A 96 -11.08 -19.71 -9.21
C GLU A 96 -12.17 -19.39 -10.25
N VAL A 97 -12.73 -18.19 -10.16
CA VAL A 97 -13.73 -17.69 -11.11
C VAL A 97 -13.02 -16.87 -12.18
N THR A 98 -13.22 -17.22 -13.44
CA THR A 98 -12.72 -16.44 -14.58
C THR A 98 -13.87 -15.64 -15.18
N PHE A 99 -13.83 -14.32 -15.01
CA PHE A 99 -14.77 -13.39 -15.64
C PHE A 99 -14.33 -13.07 -17.07
N GLU A 100 -15.30 -12.79 -17.97
CA GLU A 100 -15.01 -12.27 -19.30
C GLU A 100 -14.33 -10.89 -19.21
N ASP A 101 -14.86 -10.03 -18.34
CA ASP A 101 -14.26 -8.77 -17.96
C ASP A 101 -13.61 -8.92 -16.57
N PRO A 102 -12.26 -8.92 -16.46
CA PRO A 102 -11.59 -9.10 -15.19
C PRO A 102 -11.78 -7.89 -14.27
N ILE A 103 -11.76 -8.13 -12.96
CA ILE A 103 -11.94 -7.10 -11.91
C ILE A 103 -10.60 -6.39 -11.64
N TYR A 104 -10.01 -5.80 -12.67
CA TYR A 104 -8.70 -5.15 -12.60
C TYR A 104 -8.83 -3.63 -12.69
N TYR A 105 -8.05 -2.91 -11.89
CA TYR A 105 -8.13 -1.45 -11.79
C TYR A 105 -6.78 -0.77 -11.99
N ARG A 106 -6.86 0.51 -12.37
CA ARG A 106 -5.73 1.44 -12.34
C ARG A 106 -5.88 2.31 -11.09
N ILE A 107 -5.08 2.04 -10.08
CA ILE A 107 -4.92 2.91 -8.91
C ILE A 107 -4.43 4.28 -9.42
N PRO A 108 -5.11 5.38 -9.07
CA PRO A 108 -4.63 6.72 -9.42
C PRO A 108 -3.23 6.97 -8.84
N ARG A 109 -2.39 7.75 -9.53
CA ARG A 109 -1.07 8.14 -9.03
C ARG A 109 -1.15 8.76 -7.62
N ILE A 110 -0.49 8.13 -6.65
CA ILE A 110 -0.31 8.63 -5.30
C ILE A 110 1.20 8.82 -5.11
N THR A 111 1.72 10.02 -5.31
CA THR A 111 3.16 10.30 -5.12
C THR A 111 3.34 11.56 -4.29
N PRO A 112 3.99 11.50 -3.11
CA PRO A 112 4.19 12.67 -2.27
C PRO A 112 5.15 13.66 -2.92
N THR A 113 4.87 14.96 -2.76
CA THR A 113 5.75 16.05 -3.20
C THR A 113 6.89 16.36 -2.21
N GLY A 114 6.86 15.77 -1.01
CA GLY A 114 7.83 15.99 0.06
C GLY A 114 9.10 15.12 -0.01
N GLN A 115 9.96 15.27 1.01
CA GLN A 115 11.17 14.46 1.20
C GLN A 115 10.85 13.03 1.65
N ASN A 116 9.80 12.85 2.46
CA ASN A 116 9.29 11.53 2.77
C ASN A 116 8.46 11.02 1.58
N LYS A 117 8.91 9.94 0.97
CA LYS A 117 8.24 9.28 -0.15
C LYS A 117 7.36 8.11 0.30
N SER A 118 7.52 7.65 1.54
CA SER A 118 6.74 6.54 2.06
C SER A 118 5.24 6.84 2.02
N LEU A 119 4.48 5.86 1.58
CA LEU A 119 3.04 5.86 1.49
C LEU A 119 2.47 4.84 2.46
N GLU A 120 1.39 5.22 3.11
CA GLU A 120 0.52 4.33 3.88
C GLU A 120 -0.92 4.80 3.63
N GLY A 121 -1.82 3.86 3.40
CA GLY A 121 -3.21 4.20 3.12
C GLY A 121 -4.10 3.00 2.92
N GLU A 122 -5.30 3.28 2.41
CA GLU A 122 -6.33 2.29 2.14
C GLU A 122 -6.84 2.43 0.72
N ILE A 123 -7.15 1.30 0.10
CA ILE A 123 -7.81 1.21 -1.20
C ILE A 123 -9.15 0.52 -0.96
N ALA A 124 -10.23 1.22 -1.29
CA ALA A 124 -11.59 0.68 -1.29
C ALA A 124 -12.02 0.42 -2.73
N VAL A 125 -12.28 -0.86 -3.04
CA VAL A 125 -12.74 -1.32 -4.34
C VAL A 125 -14.24 -1.54 -4.28
N ALA A 126 -15.00 -0.81 -5.10
CA ALA A 126 -16.42 -1.04 -5.26
C ALA A 126 -16.65 -2.28 -6.14
N ILE A 127 -17.37 -3.26 -5.59
CA ILE A 127 -17.87 -4.45 -6.28
C ILE A 127 -19.36 -4.21 -6.55
N ASP A 128 -19.68 -3.85 -7.79
CA ASP A 128 -21.03 -3.50 -8.21
C ASP A 128 -21.29 -4.10 -9.61
N PRO A 129 -22.21 -5.07 -9.75
CA PRO A 129 -23.09 -5.60 -8.70
C PRO A 129 -22.38 -6.59 -7.76
N PHE A 130 -22.93 -6.77 -6.56
CA PHE A 130 -22.63 -7.90 -5.67
C PHE A 130 -23.95 -8.56 -5.19
N PRO A 131 -24.07 -9.91 -5.22
CA PRO A 131 -23.06 -10.88 -5.63
C PRO A 131 -22.74 -10.85 -7.13
N LEU A 132 -21.48 -11.13 -7.47
CA LEU A 132 -21.07 -11.41 -8.84
C LEU A 132 -21.67 -12.77 -9.25
N PHE A 133 -21.91 -12.99 -10.55
CA PHE A 133 -22.56 -14.21 -11.03
C PHE A 133 -21.75 -15.45 -10.62
N ILE A 134 -22.28 -16.19 -9.64
CA ILE A 134 -21.67 -17.40 -9.12
C ILE A 134 -21.82 -18.52 -10.14
N THR A 135 -20.74 -19.24 -10.42
CA THR A 135 -20.79 -20.47 -11.20
C THR A 135 -21.45 -21.58 -10.36
N GLY A 136 -22.63 -22.03 -10.78
CA GLY A 136 -23.28 -23.18 -10.14
C GLY A 136 -24.00 -22.85 -8.82
N SER A 137 -23.58 -23.47 -7.71
CA SER A 137 -24.34 -23.54 -6.45
C SER A 137 -23.55 -23.14 -5.19
N ALA A 138 -22.45 -22.41 -5.33
CA ALA A 138 -21.69 -21.94 -4.16
C ALA A 138 -22.50 -20.91 -3.35
N ASP A 139 -22.34 -20.93 -2.03
CA ASP A 139 -22.90 -19.94 -1.09
C ASP A 139 -21.82 -19.07 -0.44
N THR A 140 -20.55 -19.38 -0.71
CA THR A 140 -19.39 -18.74 -0.08
C THR A 140 -18.35 -18.40 -1.14
N VAL A 141 -17.93 -17.15 -1.16
CA VAL A 141 -16.86 -16.63 -2.02
C VAL A 141 -15.73 -16.05 -1.18
N ARG A 142 -14.57 -15.83 -1.80
CA ARG A 142 -13.50 -14.98 -1.26
C ARG A 142 -12.85 -14.21 -2.39
N PHE A 143 -12.30 -13.06 -2.06
CA PHE A 143 -11.48 -12.28 -2.99
C PHE A 143 -10.00 -12.45 -2.67
N SER A 144 -9.18 -12.52 -3.71
CA SER A 144 -7.74 -12.33 -3.62
C SER A 144 -7.34 -11.00 -4.27
N VAL A 145 -6.38 -10.31 -3.68
CA VAL A 145 -5.90 -9.01 -4.17
C VAL A 145 -4.38 -9.02 -4.26
N ARG A 146 -3.87 -8.40 -5.32
CA ARG A 146 -2.46 -8.07 -5.53
C ARG A 146 -2.35 -6.71 -6.21
N MET A 147 -1.29 -5.97 -5.93
CA MET A 147 -1.00 -4.71 -6.62
C MET A 147 0.42 -4.68 -7.17
N VAL A 148 0.65 -3.79 -8.13
CA VAL A 148 1.95 -3.55 -8.76
C VAL A 148 2.22 -2.05 -8.75
N ASP A 149 3.44 -1.65 -8.41
CA ASP A 149 3.83 -0.25 -8.44
C ASP A 149 4.35 0.19 -9.83
N ARG A 150 4.88 1.41 -9.94
CA ARG A 150 5.42 1.90 -11.22
C ARG A 150 6.83 1.39 -11.53
N ALA A 151 7.59 0.91 -10.56
CA ALA A 151 8.83 0.19 -10.75
C ALA A 151 8.61 -1.30 -11.12
N LEU A 152 7.35 -1.75 -11.18
CA LEU A 152 6.93 -3.11 -11.42
C LEU A 152 7.24 -4.08 -10.26
N ASN A 153 7.41 -3.57 -9.04
CA ASN A 153 7.42 -4.44 -7.87
C ASN A 153 5.99 -4.89 -7.58
N VAL A 154 5.86 -6.15 -7.19
CA VAL A 154 4.58 -6.84 -7.04
C VAL A 154 4.36 -7.12 -5.57
N SER A 155 3.22 -6.73 -5.02
CA SER A 155 2.93 -6.95 -3.60
C SER A 155 2.76 -8.44 -3.25
N ASN A 156 2.77 -8.73 -1.94
CA ASN A 156 2.15 -9.96 -1.43
C ASN A 156 0.68 -10.08 -1.90
N THR A 157 0.17 -11.31 -1.98
CA THR A 157 -1.27 -11.56 -2.19
C THR A 157 -1.98 -11.63 -0.84
N VAL A 158 -3.13 -10.97 -0.75
CA VAL A 158 -4.04 -11.07 0.41
C VAL A 158 -5.35 -11.70 0.00
N PHE A 159 -5.98 -12.39 0.94
CA PHE A 159 -7.31 -12.94 0.77
C PHE A 159 -8.27 -12.22 1.73
N SER A 160 -9.50 -12.02 1.31
CA SER A 160 -10.60 -11.68 2.23
C SER A 160 -10.88 -12.86 3.17
N ASP A 161 -11.65 -12.58 4.21
CA ASP A 161 -12.37 -13.63 4.93
C ASP A 161 -13.37 -14.36 3.99
N ASP A 162 -13.89 -15.50 4.45
CA ASP A 162 -15.00 -16.20 3.79
C ASP A 162 -16.24 -15.28 3.77
N ILE A 163 -16.76 -14.99 2.58
CA ILE A 163 -17.93 -14.14 2.37
C ILE A 163 -19.11 -15.04 2.00
N VAL A 164 -20.05 -15.21 2.93
CA VAL A 164 -21.31 -15.89 2.64
C VAL A 164 -22.18 -14.93 1.82
N VAL A 165 -22.56 -15.38 0.63
CA VAL A 165 -23.39 -14.61 -0.29
C VAL A 165 -24.82 -14.55 0.28
N PRO A 166 -25.38 -13.35 0.49
CA PRO A 166 -26.68 -13.17 1.14
C PRO A 166 -27.89 -13.60 0.29
#